data_AF-A0A940LU68-F1
#
_entry.id   AF-A0A940LU68-F1
#
_cell.length_a   1.000
_cell.length_b   1.000
_cell.length_c   1.000
_cell.angle_alpha   90.00
_cell.angle_beta   90.00
_cell.angle_gamma   90.00
#
_symmetry.space_group_name_H-M   'P 1'
#
loop_
_entity.id
_entity.type
_entity.pdbx_description
1 polymer ?
#
loop_
_entity_poly.entity_id
_entity_poly.type
_entity_poly.pdbx_seq_one_letter_code
_entity_poly.pdbx_strand_id
1 'polypeptide(L)'
;MTNKIAAEVIQVPNMLKLKVGGRGGIDMAAIAKAEAALKSLSGNFAQWLNDEIVKLEAARQDVRTQGMTAQTVETLYLRAHDLKGLGATYEFPLITRLAGSLCKLIDDPATRLAAPMFLVDAHIDAIKACVRDDIKVDTHPVGKVLASELEAKVAEHLAN
;
A
#
# COMPACT_ATOMS: atom_id res chain seq x y z
N MET A 1 -75.07 -28.27 -24.78
CA MET A 1 -74.56 -28.79 -23.49
C MET A 1 -73.04 -28.64 -23.52
N THR A 2 -72.52 -27.69 -22.75
CA THR A 2 -71.13 -27.20 -22.84
C THR A 2 -70.32 -27.87 -21.74
N ASN A 3 -69.39 -28.76 -22.07
CA ASN A 3 -68.51 -29.38 -21.07
C ASN A 3 -67.30 -28.47 -20.85
N LYS A 4 -67.24 -27.85 -19.67
CA LYS A 4 -66.20 -26.90 -19.27
C LYS A 4 -65.04 -27.72 -18.68
N ILE A 5 -63.90 -27.77 -19.37
CA ILE A 5 -62.71 -28.48 -18.88
C ILE A 5 -62.21 -27.74 -17.64
N ALA A 6 -62.27 -28.40 -16.48
CA ALA A 6 -61.72 -27.89 -15.24
C ALA A 6 -60.19 -27.91 -15.33
N ALA A 7 -59.56 -26.73 -15.30
CA ALA A 7 -58.11 -26.63 -15.21
C ALA A 7 -57.67 -27.03 -13.79
N GLU A 8 -56.85 -28.07 -13.68
CA GLU A 8 -56.25 -28.51 -12.42
C GLU A 8 -54.95 -27.72 -12.19
N VAL A 9 -54.93 -26.88 -11.15
CA VAL A 9 -53.77 -26.06 -10.79
C VAL A 9 -52.90 -26.85 -9.82
N ILE A 10 -51.81 -27.42 -10.33
CA ILE A 10 -50.78 -28.07 -9.51
C ILE A 10 -49.89 -26.98 -8.92
N GLN A 11 -50.07 -26.66 -7.64
CA GLN A 11 -49.15 -25.78 -6.91
C GLN A 11 -47.84 -26.52 -6.60
N VAL A 12 -46.80 -26.25 -7.40
CA VAL A 12 -45.45 -26.74 -7.10
C VAL A 12 -44.90 -25.97 -5.89
N PRO A 13 -44.47 -26.63 -4.81
CA PRO A 13 -43.91 -25.95 -3.65
C PRO A 13 -42.66 -25.15 -4.06
N ASN A 14 -42.60 -23.87 -3.66
CA ASN A 14 -41.49 -22.99 -4.00
C ASN A 14 -40.20 -23.38 -3.24
N MET A 15 -39.43 -24.30 -3.84
CA MET A 15 -38.15 -24.82 -3.32
C MET A 15 -37.01 -23.78 -3.34
N LEU A 16 -37.20 -22.61 -3.96
CA LEU A 16 -36.18 -21.55 -3.95
C LEU A 16 -35.98 -20.97 -2.55
N LYS A 17 -37.04 -20.88 -1.73
CA LYS A 17 -36.94 -20.45 -0.33
C LYS A 17 -36.13 -21.41 0.55
N LEU A 18 -35.99 -22.68 0.16
CA LEU A 18 -35.14 -23.66 0.87
C LEU A 18 -33.66 -23.55 0.46
N LYS A 19 -33.37 -23.07 -0.76
CA LYS A 19 -31.99 -22.91 -1.26
C LYS A 19 -31.41 -21.52 -0.99
N VAL A 20 -32.24 -20.51 -0.74
CA VAL A 20 -31.80 -19.24 -0.17
C VAL A 20 -31.53 -19.50 1.31
N GLY A 21 -30.26 -19.68 1.67
CA GLY A 21 -29.82 -19.86 3.05
C GLY A 21 -30.38 -18.76 3.94
N GLY A 22 -31.45 -19.09 4.65
CA GLY A 22 -32.06 -18.24 5.66
C GLY A 22 -31.16 -18.20 6.88
N ARG A 23 -30.23 -17.24 6.91
CA ARG A 23 -29.64 -16.65 8.12
C ARG A 23 -28.97 -15.33 7.72
N GLY A 24 -29.83 -14.35 7.43
CA GLY A 24 -29.46 -12.95 7.35
C GLY A 24 -29.18 -12.41 8.75
N GLY A 25 -27.95 -12.60 9.21
CA GLY A 25 -27.39 -11.98 10.39
C GLY A 25 -25.90 -12.18 10.31
N ILE A 26 -25.14 -11.09 10.18
CA ILE A 26 -23.68 -11.18 10.23
C ILE A 26 -23.34 -11.73 11.63
N ASP A 27 -22.68 -12.89 11.69
CA ASP A 27 -22.30 -13.48 12.96
C ASP A 27 -21.29 -12.55 13.65
N MET A 28 -21.76 -11.84 14.67
CA MET A 28 -20.95 -10.89 15.43
C MET A 28 -19.71 -11.56 16.06
N ALA A 29 -19.78 -12.86 16.38
CA ALA A 29 -18.64 -13.61 16.86
C ALA A 29 -17.63 -13.91 15.73
N ALA A 30 -18.10 -14.14 14.51
CA ALA A 30 -17.24 -14.26 13.33
C ALA A 30 -16.58 -12.93 12.96
N ILE A 31 -17.31 -11.80 13.06
CA ILE A 31 -16.73 -10.45 12.90
C ILE A 31 -15.67 -10.20 13.96
N ALA A 32 -16.00 -10.40 15.24
CA ALA A 32 -15.06 -10.17 16.34
C ALA A 32 -13.81 -11.04 16.22
N LYS A 33 -13.94 -12.29 15.77
CA LYS A 33 -12.80 -13.18 15.50
C LYS A 33 -11.96 -12.68 14.31
N ALA A 34 -12.60 -12.15 13.26
CA ALA A 34 -11.90 -11.57 12.12
C ALA A 34 -11.16 -10.27 12.51
N GLU A 35 -11.79 -9.37 13.26
CA GLU A 35 -11.18 -8.15 13.78
C GLU A 35 -10.03 -8.46 14.76
N ALA A 36 -10.19 -9.45 15.63
CA ALA A 36 -9.13 -9.88 16.55
C ALA A 36 -7.92 -10.47 15.80
N ALA A 37 -8.16 -11.28 14.75
CA ALA A 37 -7.09 -11.79 13.89
C ALA A 37 -6.39 -10.65 13.12
N LEU A 38 -7.16 -9.68 12.60
CA LEU A 38 -6.61 -8.49 11.92
C LEU A 38 -5.77 -7.64 12.89
N LYS A 39 -6.24 -7.45 14.13
CA LYS A 39 -5.52 -6.73 15.19
C LYS A 39 -4.26 -7.46 15.67
N SER A 40 -4.30 -8.79 15.73
CA SER A 40 -3.11 -9.59 16.03
C SER A 40 -2.06 -9.49 14.92
N LEU A 41 -2.48 -9.26 13.68
CA LEU A 41 -1.58 -9.06 12.54
C LEU A 41 -0.97 -7.64 12.57
N SER A 42 -1.77 -6.62 12.93
CA SER A 42 -1.30 -5.24 13.00
C SER A 42 -0.30 -4.97 14.14
N GLY A 43 -0.31 -5.79 15.19
CA GLY A 43 0.65 -5.71 16.30
C GLY A 43 2.12 -5.80 15.88
N ASN A 44 2.42 -6.42 14.73
CA ASN A 44 3.80 -6.55 14.22
C ASN A 44 4.13 -5.57 13.07
N PHE A 45 3.15 -4.84 12.53
CA PHE A 45 3.35 -3.97 11.37
C PHE A 45 4.40 -2.90 11.62
N ALA A 46 4.42 -2.30 12.81
CA ALA A 46 5.40 -1.29 13.17
C ALA A 46 6.84 -1.86 13.16
N GLN A 47 7.03 -3.09 13.66
CA GLN A 47 8.35 -3.73 13.63
C GLN A 47 8.76 -4.05 12.19
N TRP A 48 7.88 -4.67 11.41
CA TRP A 48 8.19 -5.02 10.02
C TRP A 48 8.46 -3.80 9.15
N LEU A 49 7.71 -2.71 9.35
CA LEU A 49 7.97 -1.45 8.66
C LEU A 49 9.34 -0.87 9.03
N ASN A 50 9.72 -0.92 10.32
CA ASN A 50 11.06 -0.51 10.74
C ASN A 50 12.15 -1.39 10.13
N ASP A 51 11.95 -2.71 10.05
CA ASP A 51 12.89 -3.62 9.40
C ASP A 51 13.07 -3.27 7.91
N GLU A 52 12.00 -2.92 7.20
CA GLU A 52 12.07 -2.46 5.81
C GLU A 52 12.80 -1.12 5.67
N ILE A 53 12.60 -0.19 6.61
CA ILE A 53 13.31 1.10 6.62
C ILE A 53 14.80 0.91 6.88
N VAL A 54 15.19 0.00 7.78
CA VAL A 54 16.60 -0.34 8.02
C VAL A 54 17.25 -0.88 6.75
N LYS A 55 16.55 -1.74 5.99
CA LYS A 55 17.05 -2.25 4.70
C LYS A 55 17.18 -1.12 3.65
N LEU A 56 16.22 -0.20 3.60
CA LEU A 56 16.29 0.98 2.72
C LEU A 56 17.49 1.87 3.07
N GLU A 57 17.75 2.10 4.36
CA GLU A 57 18.91 2.88 4.83
C GLU A 57 20.23 2.21 4.47
N ALA A 58 20.32 0.89 4.62
CA ALA A 58 21.51 0.14 4.23
C ALA A 58 21.80 0.32 2.73
N ALA A 59 20.78 0.21 1.88
CA ALA A 59 20.93 0.45 0.43
C ALA A 59 21.34 1.91 0.12
N ARG A 60 20.80 2.89 0.85
CA ARG A 60 21.24 4.29 0.76
C ARG A 60 22.71 4.43 1.11
N GLN A 61 23.17 3.76 2.18
CA GLN A 61 24.55 3.83 2.63
C GLN A 61 25.51 3.17 1.62
N ASP A 62 25.09 2.09 0.98
CA ASP A 62 25.86 1.46 -0.11
C ASP A 62 26.02 2.43 -1.30
N VAL A 63 24.95 3.12 -1.72
CA VAL A 63 25.03 4.17 -2.75
C VAL A 63 25.97 5.30 -2.33
N ARG A 64 25.97 5.71 -1.05
CA ARG A 64 26.86 6.78 -0.57
C ARG A 64 28.33 6.38 -0.53
N THR A 65 28.62 5.11 -0.23
CA THR A 65 30.01 4.63 -0.04
C THR A 65 30.63 4.13 -1.33
N GLN A 66 29.85 3.46 -2.18
CA GLN A 66 30.31 2.83 -3.41
C GLN A 66 29.94 3.65 -4.66
N GLY A 67 29.11 4.67 -4.49
CA GLY A 67 28.59 5.50 -5.58
C GLY A 67 27.32 4.94 -6.19
N MET A 68 26.77 5.73 -7.12
CA MET A 68 25.53 5.44 -7.83
C MET A 68 25.83 4.51 -9.03
N THR A 69 25.93 3.22 -8.75
CA THR A 69 26.22 2.16 -9.73
C THR A 69 24.94 1.40 -10.09
N ALA A 70 25.00 0.61 -11.16
CA ALA A 70 23.85 -0.23 -11.55
C ALA A 70 23.37 -1.13 -10.40
N GLN A 71 24.30 -1.74 -9.66
CA GLN A 71 23.98 -2.66 -8.56
C GLN A 71 23.43 -1.94 -7.32
N THR A 72 24.06 -0.83 -6.91
CA THR A 72 23.64 -0.09 -5.71
C THR A 72 22.28 0.58 -5.92
N VAL A 73 22.05 1.15 -7.10
CA VAL A 73 20.76 1.77 -7.45
C VAL A 73 19.66 0.74 -7.65
N GLU A 74 19.95 -0.41 -8.25
CA GLU A 74 18.97 -1.50 -8.35
C GLU A 74 18.54 -2.00 -6.96
N THR A 75 19.50 -2.18 -6.05
CA THR A 75 19.20 -2.56 -4.66
C THR A 75 18.32 -1.53 -3.99
N LEU A 76 18.67 -0.24 -4.13
CA LEU A 76 17.88 0.87 -3.58
C LEU A 76 16.46 0.92 -4.17
N TYR A 77 16.32 0.77 -5.49
CA TYR A 77 15.02 0.72 -6.17
C TYR A 77 14.15 -0.41 -5.63
N LEU A 78 14.71 -1.61 -5.46
CA LEU A 78 13.96 -2.76 -4.94
C LEU A 78 13.47 -2.49 -3.50
N ARG A 79 14.29 -1.91 -2.63
CA ARG A 79 13.86 -1.54 -1.26
C ARG A 79 12.76 -0.49 -1.28
N ALA A 80 12.87 0.53 -2.14
CA ALA A 80 11.83 1.54 -2.29
C ALA A 80 10.52 0.93 -2.86
N HIS A 81 10.63 -0.01 -3.80
CA HIS A 81 9.50 -0.69 -4.41
C HIS A 81 8.73 -1.55 -3.40
N ASP A 82 9.45 -2.30 -2.56
CA ASP A 82 8.86 -3.08 -1.46
C ASP A 82 8.08 -2.15 -0.52
N LEU A 83 8.67 -1.03 -0.09
CA LEU A 83 8.00 -0.04 0.78
C LEU A 83 6.80 0.63 0.11
N LYS A 84 6.85 0.88 -1.20
CA LYS A 84 5.70 1.36 -1.97
C LYS A 84 4.52 0.37 -1.84
N GLY A 85 4.78 -0.92 -1.99
CA GLY A 85 3.75 -1.97 -1.87
C GLY A 85 3.29 -2.24 -0.44
N LEU A 86 4.17 -2.06 0.54
CA LEU A 86 3.91 -2.42 1.94
C LEU A 86 3.37 -1.27 2.79
N GLY A 87 3.65 0.00 2.46
CA GLY A 87 3.30 1.16 3.29
C GLY A 87 1.82 1.19 3.69
N ALA A 88 0.90 1.11 2.74
CA ALA A 88 -0.53 1.06 3.00
C ALA A 88 -0.96 -0.21 3.77
N THR A 89 -0.34 -1.36 3.51
CA THR A 89 -0.58 -2.61 4.25
C THR A 89 -0.22 -2.48 5.72
N TYR A 90 0.84 -1.72 6.03
CA TYR A 90 1.27 -1.42 7.39
C TYR A 90 0.60 -0.16 7.99
N GLU A 91 -0.48 0.32 7.38
CA GLU A 91 -1.27 1.49 7.83
C GLU A 91 -0.57 2.85 7.66
N PHE A 92 0.48 2.94 6.83
CA PHE A 92 1.17 4.19 6.46
C PHE A 92 1.02 4.50 4.95
N PRO A 93 -0.18 4.87 4.47
CA PRO A 93 -0.38 5.21 3.05
C PRO A 93 0.49 6.37 2.56
N LEU A 94 0.90 7.29 3.43
CA LEU A 94 1.85 8.35 3.07
C LEU A 94 3.24 7.80 2.70
N ILE A 95 3.68 6.71 3.33
CA ILE A 95 4.93 6.04 2.96
C ILE A 95 4.82 5.42 1.58
N THR A 96 3.68 4.79 1.25
CA THR A 96 3.43 4.29 -0.11
C THR A 96 3.58 5.40 -1.15
N ARG A 97 3.07 6.61 -0.86
CA ARG A 97 3.21 7.77 -1.73
C ARG A 97 4.67 8.23 -1.88
N LEU A 98 5.37 8.44 -0.76
CA LEU A 98 6.77 8.88 -0.75
C LEU A 98 7.71 7.87 -1.42
N ALA A 99 7.58 6.59 -1.09
CA ALA A 99 8.34 5.51 -1.71
C ALA A 99 8.01 5.39 -3.21
N GLY A 100 6.75 5.61 -3.58
CA GLY A 100 6.34 5.69 -4.99
C GLY A 100 7.01 6.82 -5.76
N SER A 101 7.15 8.00 -5.15
CA SER A 101 7.89 9.13 -5.73
C SER A 101 9.39 8.81 -5.87
N LEU A 102 9.99 8.22 -4.82
CA LEU A 102 11.38 7.76 -4.88
C LEU A 102 11.59 6.72 -5.99
N CYS A 103 10.69 5.75 -6.13
CA CYS A 103 10.75 4.77 -7.22
C CYS A 103 10.79 5.49 -8.57
N LYS A 104 9.89 6.45 -8.83
CA LYS A 104 9.87 7.21 -10.10
C LYS A 104 11.20 7.91 -10.38
N LEU A 105 11.86 8.45 -9.35
CA LEU A 105 13.14 9.13 -9.49
C LEU A 105 14.26 8.17 -10.00
N ILE A 106 14.18 6.88 -9.66
CA ILE A 106 15.24 5.90 -9.96
C ILE A 106 14.72 4.68 -10.77
N ASP A 107 13.58 4.83 -11.45
CA ASP A 107 12.89 3.75 -12.19
C ASP A 107 13.57 3.45 -13.52
N ASP A 108 13.93 4.50 -14.27
CA ASP A 108 14.45 4.38 -15.62
C ASP A 108 15.94 3.99 -15.61
N PRO A 109 16.32 2.81 -16.16
CA PRO A 109 17.71 2.38 -16.23
C PRO A 109 18.65 3.36 -16.93
N ALA A 110 18.14 4.18 -17.87
CA ALA A 110 18.94 5.14 -18.62
C ALA A 110 19.32 6.37 -17.79
N THR A 111 18.47 6.78 -16.84
CA THR A 111 18.64 8.03 -16.09
C THR A 111 18.90 7.82 -14.59
N ARG A 112 18.56 6.65 -14.03
CA ARG A 112 18.66 6.36 -12.58
C ARG A 112 20.06 6.52 -11.98
N LEU A 113 21.13 6.43 -12.79
CA LEU A 113 22.50 6.65 -12.31
C LEU A 113 22.86 8.13 -12.16
N ALA A 114 22.10 9.01 -12.80
CA ALA A 114 22.25 10.46 -12.73
C ALA A 114 21.27 11.11 -11.74
N ALA A 115 20.43 10.30 -11.07
CA ALA A 115 19.46 10.81 -10.13
C ALA A 115 20.17 11.56 -8.98
N PRO A 116 19.71 12.77 -8.62
CA PRO A 116 20.36 13.60 -7.63
C PRO A 116 20.27 12.96 -6.24
N MET A 117 21.43 12.65 -5.65
CA MET A 117 21.50 12.02 -4.34
C MET A 117 20.77 12.82 -3.24
N PHE A 118 20.76 14.15 -3.32
CA PHE A 118 20.04 14.97 -2.36
C PHE A 118 18.51 14.74 -2.39
N LEU A 119 17.92 14.42 -3.55
CA LEU A 119 16.50 14.06 -3.62
C LEU A 119 16.27 12.66 -3.09
N VAL A 120 17.16 11.70 -3.39
CA VAL A 120 17.12 10.36 -2.80
C VAL A 120 17.14 10.44 -1.27
N ASP A 121 18.10 11.18 -0.73
CA ASP A 121 18.25 11.45 0.70
C ASP A 121 16.98 12.05 1.30
N ALA A 122 16.43 13.10 0.67
CA ALA A 122 15.24 13.77 1.17
C ALA A 122 14.00 12.85 1.22
N HIS A 123 13.83 11.94 0.25
CA HIS A 123 12.73 10.96 0.29
C HIS A 123 12.90 9.97 1.44
N ILE A 124 14.10 9.44 1.64
CA ILE A 124 14.37 8.45 2.68
C ILE A 124 14.23 9.10 4.06
N ASP A 125 14.74 10.31 4.24
CA ASP A 125 14.59 11.06 5.49
C ASP A 125 13.13 11.44 5.76
N ALA A 126 12.35 11.77 4.73
CA ALA A 126 10.91 11.99 4.85
C ALA A 126 10.16 10.73 5.30
N ILE A 127 10.46 9.56 4.72
CA ILE A 127 9.85 8.28 5.12
C ILE A 127 10.15 7.98 6.60
N LYS A 128 11.40 8.15 7.02
CA LYS A 128 11.81 7.93 8.42
C LYS A 128 11.12 8.90 9.38
N ALA A 129 11.04 10.18 9.02
CA ALA A 129 10.36 11.18 9.82
C ALA A 129 8.87 10.83 9.98
N CYS A 130 8.21 10.40 8.90
CA CYS A 130 6.82 9.99 8.95
C CYS A 130 6.58 8.80 9.90
N VAL A 131 7.48 7.81 9.92
CA VAL A 131 7.36 6.69 10.87
C VAL A 131 7.65 7.11 12.30
N ARG A 132 8.72 7.87 12.52
CA ARG A 132 9.11 8.34 13.85
C ARG A 132 8.01 9.20 14.50
N ASP A 133 7.38 10.06 13.70
CA ASP A 133 6.41 11.05 14.16
C ASP A 133 4.94 10.57 13.96
N ASP A 134 4.75 9.28 13.64
CA ASP A 134 3.45 8.61 13.38
C ASP A 134 2.55 9.33 12.35
N ILE A 135 3.16 9.92 11.33
CA ILE A 135 2.47 10.62 10.24
C ILE A 135 2.07 9.62 9.15
N LYS A 136 0.86 9.09 9.26
CA LYS A 136 0.38 7.98 8.42
C LYS A 136 -0.26 8.41 7.10
N VAL A 137 -1.04 9.50 7.12
CA VAL A 137 -2.01 9.83 6.07
C VAL A 137 -1.70 11.17 5.38
N ASP A 138 -2.19 11.31 4.16
CA ASP A 138 -2.03 12.49 3.31
C ASP A 138 -2.92 13.68 3.72
N THR A 139 -3.79 13.51 4.71
CA THR A 139 -4.53 14.60 5.36
C THR A 139 -3.72 15.30 6.43
N HIS A 140 -2.58 14.73 6.87
CA HIS A 140 -1.68 15.40 7.79
C HIS A 140 -1.02 16.59 7.09
N PRO A 141 -1.16 17.83 7.60
CA PRO A 141 -0.75 19.03 6.88
C PRO A 141 0.74 19.02 6.51
N VAL A 142 1.60 18.59 7.44
CA VAL A 142 3.05 18.49 7.19
C VAL A 142 3.38 17.39 6.17
N GLY A 143 2.75 16.22 6.29
CA GLY A 143 3.04 15.07 5.45
C GLY A 143 2.59 15.30 4.01
N LYS A 144 1.42 15.92 3.85
CA LYS A 144 0.87 16.31 2.55
C LYS A 144 1.79 17.26 1.80
N VAL A 145 2.22 18.33 2.47
CA VAL A 145 3.10 19.34 1.87
C VAL A 145 4.43 18.69 1.51
N LEU A 146 5.06 17.99 2.46
CA LEU A 146 6.34 17.31 2.23
C LEU A 146 6.30 16.38 1.02
N ALA A 147 5.30 15.50 0.92
CA ALA A 147 5.16 14.59 -0.21
C ALA A 147 4.94 15.34 -1.53
N SER A 148 4.14 16.40 -1.53
CA SER A 148 3.85 17.18 -2.75
C SER A 148 5.08 17.93 -3.25
N GLU A 149 5.87 18.52 -2.35
CA GLU A 149 7.11 19.23 -2.70
C GLU A 149 8.16 18.27 -3.28
N LEU A 150 8.34 17.09 -2.66
CA LEU A 150 9.26 16.09 -3.15
C LEU A 150 8.85 15.56 -4.53
N GLU A 151 7.57 15.28 -4.73
CA GLU A 151 7.03 14.86 -6.03
C GLU A 151 7.22 15.94 -7.10
N ALA A 152 7.01 17.21 -6.76
CA ALA A 152 7.25 18.33 -7.67
C ALA A 152 8.73 18.40 -8.08
N LYS A 153 9.67 18.24 -7.14
CA LYS A 153 11.10 18.22 -7.43
C LYS A 153 11.52 17.03 -8.30
N VAL A 154 10.91 15.87 -8.10
CA VAL A 154 11.13 14.71 -8.98
C VAL A 154 10.61 15.00 -10.38
N ALA A 155 9.41 15.56 -10.51
CA ALA A 155 8.84 15.92 -11.82
C ALA A 155 9.70 16.96 -12.55
N GLU A 156 10.18 18.00 -11.86
CA GLU A 156 11.12 18.98 -12.40
C GLU A 156 12.42 18.32 -12.89
N HIS A 157 12.98 17.39 -12.12
CA HIS A 157 14.20 16.69 -12.52
C HIS A 157 14.00 15.83 -13.77
N LEU A 158 12.89 15.09 -13.85
CA LEU A 158 12.58 14.19 -14.97
C LEU A 158 12.15 14.93 -16.26
N ALA A 159 11.81 16.21 -16.16
CA ALA A 159 11.46 17.04 -17.32
C ALA A 159 12.68 17.68 -18.00
N ASN A 160 13.86 17.62 -17.38
CA ASN A 160 15.12 18.16 -17.89
C ASN A 160 15.95 17.09 -18.61
#